data_AF-A0A0D3LEY6-F1
#
_entry.id   AF-A0A0D3LEY6-F1
#
_cell.length_a   1.000
_cell.length_b   1.000
_cell.length_c   1.000
_cell.angle_alpha   90.00
_cell.angle_beta   90.00
_cell.angle_gamma   90.00
#
_symmetry.space_group_name_H-M   'P 1'
#
loop_
_entity.id
_entity.type
_entity.pdbx_description
1 polymer ?
#
loop_
_entity_poly.entity_id
_entity_poly.type
_entity_poly.pdbx_seq_one_letter_code
_entity_poly.pdbx_strand_id
1 'polypeptide(L)'
;MNQRSGKWKKNAGAYQKFCIHVREKMEKEIVAWRKHPEPKGTIYSAGDLSRKEAVVALFVGSKASEAYINADGWQFLFEYYGIGGLHEIDTISGWLVVDDEGEWISRLVYFSLLAGYNPIDGEKGDYDPDSGKFISLEGFVKMIDWDAIHQMRLDGSSED
;
A
#
# COMPACT_ATOMS: atom_id res chain seq x y z
N MET A 1 35.00 19.92 22.55
CA MET A 1 35.01 19.57 21.12
C MET A 1 35.05 18.05 20.99
N ASN A 2 34.09 17.51 20.23
CA ASN A 2 33.90 16.16 19.70
C ASN A 2 33.67 14.94 20.62
N GLN A 3 32.37 14.70 20.88
CA GLN A 3 31.75 13.37 20.90
C GLN A 3 31.58 12.84 19.46
N ARG A 4 31.86 11.54 19.24
CA ARG A 4 31.42 10.60 18.17
C ARG A 4 32.40 9.43 18.26
N SER A 5 32.04 8.16 18.40
CA SER A 5 30.87 7.41 17.95
C SER A 5 30.69 6.16 18.84
N GLY A 6 29.75 6.23 19.77
CA GLY A 6 29.18 5.05 20.42
C GLY A 6 27.94 4.58 19.68
N LYS A 7 27.63 3.28 19.82
CA LYS A 7 26.35 2.60 19.50
C LYS A 7 26.17 2.06 18.07
N TRP A 8 26.83 0.95 17.74
CA TRP A 8 26.35 0.07 16.66
C TRP A 8 26.33 -1.43 16.99
N LYS A 9 26.61 -1.85 18.24
CA LYS A 9 26.77 -3.28 18.59
C LYS A 9 25.77 -3.89 19.57
N LYS A 10 24.59 -3.29 19.80
CA LYS A 10 23.60 -3.85 20.76
C LYS A 10 22.23 -4.28 20.21
N ASN A 11 21.90 -4.11 18.93
CA ASN A 11 20.51 -4.35 18.45
C ASN A 11 20.33 -5.39 17.33
N ALA A 12 21.39 -6.05 16.85
CA ALA A 12 21.23 -7.04 15.76
C ALA A 12 20.36 -8.25 16.16
N GLY A 13 20.48 -8.76 17.40
CA GLY A 13 19.75 -9.95 17.85
C GLY A 13 18.26 -9.72 18.17
N ALA A 14 17.86 -8.49 18.52
CA ALA A 14 16.46 -8.16 18.80
C ALA A 14 15.68 -7.88 17.51
N TYR A 15 16.30 -7.18 16.56
CA TYR A 15 15.72 -6.93 15.24
C TYR A 15 15.58 -8.24 14.45
N GLN A 16 16.59 -9.11 14.50
CA GLN A 16 16.52 -10.41 13.83
C GLN A 16 15.42 -11.32 14.42
N LYS A 17 15.20 -11.31 15.74
CA LYS A 17 14.09 -12.06 16.38
C LYS A 17 12.71 -11.44 16.12
N PHE A 18 12.59 -10.12 16.05
CA PHE A 18 11.36 -9.45 15.63
C PHE A 18 11.03 -9.74 14.17
N CYS A 19 12.00 -9.64 13.27
CA CYS A 19 11.83 -10.00 11.87
C CYS A 19 11.50 -11.48 11.70
N ILE A 20 12.09 -12.40 12.48
CA ILE A 20 11.74 -13.83 12.43
C ILE A 20 10.32 -14.06 12.99
N HIS A 21 9.93 -13.41 14.08
CA HIS A 21 8.58 -13.52 14.64
C HIS A 21 7.48 -12.91 13.74
N VAL A 22 7.76 -11.79 13.07
CA VAL A 22 6.88 -11.19 12.05
C VAL A 22 6.83 -12.07 10.80
N ARG A 23 7.96 -12.64 10.39
CA ARG A 23 8.07 -13.56 9.24
C ARG A 23 7.37 -14.90 9.48
N GLU A 24 7.35 -15.41 10.72
CA GLU A 24 6.62 -16.62 11.12
C GLU A 24 5.11 -16.34 11.31
N LYS A 25 4.70 -15.12 11.71
CA LYS A 25 3.28 -14.72 11.77
C LYS A 25 2.67 -14.39 10.40
N MET A 26 3.48 -13.97 9.43
CA MET A 26 3.08 -13.68 8.04
C MET A 26 2.92 -14.93 7.16
N GLU A 27 3.06 -16.13 7.73
CA GLU A 27 2.77 -17.38 7.03
C GLU A 27 1.26 -17.60 6.89
N LYS A 28 0.73 -17.08 5.77
CA LYS A 28 -0.53 -17.44 5.05
C LYS A 28 -1.78 -16.62 5.36
N GLU A 29 -1.78 -15.37 4.95
CA GLU A 29 -3.01 -14.74 4.44
C GLU A 29 -2.78 -14.27 3.02
N ILE A 30 -3.70 -14.65 2.14
CA ILE A 30 -3.69 -14.26 0.73
C ILE A 30 -4.05 -12.79 0.70
N VAL A 31 -3.11 -11.93 0.28
CA VAL A 31 -3.30 -10.48 0.27
C VAL A 31 -3.59 -9.93 -1.11
N ALA A 32 -3.29 -10.71 -2.15
CA ALA A 32 -3.73 -10.40 -3.50
C ALA A 32 -3.89 -11.68 -4.33
N TRP A 33 -4.68 -11.55 -5.39
CA TRP A 33 -4.89 -12.59 -6.38
C TRP A 33 -4.89 -11.99 -7.78
N ARG A 34 -4.34 -12.73 -8.74
CA ARG A 34 -4.40 -12.42 -10.16
C ARG A 34 -4.91 -13.62 -10.92
N LYS A 35 -5.75 -13.40 -11.92
CA LYS A 35 -6.34 -14.44 -12.78
C LYS A 35 -5.32 -15.28 -13.54
N HIS A 36 -4.19 -14.71 -13.92
CA HIS A 36 -3.18 -15.39 -14.72
C HIS A 36 -2.06 -16.05 -13.87
N PRO A 37 -1.56 -17.23 -14.31
CA PRO A 37 -2.03 -18.00 -15.46
C PRO A 37 -3.34 -18.76 -15.16
N GLU A 38 -4.26 -18.82 -16.12
CA GLU A 38 -5.47 -19.64 -16.00
C GLU A 38 -5.14 -21.15 -15.98
N PRO A 39 -5.97 -21.99 -15.34
CA PRO A 39 -7.19 -21.65 -14.61
C PRO A 39 -6.95 -21.32 -13.13
N LYS A 40 -5.72 -21.48 -12.63
CA LYS A 40 -5.43 -21.41 -11.20
C LYS A 40 -5.25 -19.98 -10.68
N GLY A 41 -4.83 -19.08 -11.56
CA GLY A 41 -4.36 -17.76 -11.16
C GLY A 41 -3.07 -17.83 -10.34
N THR A 42 -2.66 -16.66 -9.87
CA THR A 42 -1.52 -16.47 -8.97
C THR A 42 -2.02 -15.85 -7.69
N ILE A 43 -1.72 -16.50 -6.57
CA ILE A 43 -1.98 -16.02 -5.22
C ILE A 43 -0.70 -15.33 -4.74
N TYR A 44 -0.86 -14.18 -4.08
CA TYR A 44 0.24 -13.42 -3.51
C TYR A 44 0.08 -13.32 -2.01
N SER A 45 1.18 -13.59 -1.31
CA SER A 45 1.37 -13.26 0.11
C SER A 45 2.00 -11.87 0.25
N ALA A 46 2.01 -11.32 1.46
CA ALA A 46 2.75 -10.09 1.76
C ALA A 46 4.25 -10.21 1.39
N GLY A 47 4.83 -11.39 1.63
CA GLY A 47 6.20 -11.69 1.22
C GLY A 47 6.40 -11.62 -0.30
N ASP A 48 5.41 -11.99 -1.10
CA ASP A 48 5.47 -11.83 -2.55
C ASP A 48 5.42 -10.36 -2.96
N LEU A 49 4.58 -9.56 -2.30
CA LEU A 49 4.43 -8.12 -2.56
C LEU A 49 5.69 -7.32 -2.21
N SER A 50 6.62 -7.85 -1.42
CA SER A 50 7.92 -7.22 -1.15
C SER A 50 8.82 -7.10 -2.40
N ARG A 51 8.48 -7.81 -3.49
CA ARG A 51 9.18 -7.77 -4.78
C ARG A 51 8.45 -6.83 -5.74
N LYS A 52 9.15 -5.80 -6.24
CA LYS A 52 8.56 -4.81 -7.16
C LYS A 52 7.92 -5.46 -8.38
N GLU A 53 8.53 -6.51 -8.93
CA GLU A 53 8.04 -7.22 -10.12
C GLU A 53 6.67 -7.88 -9.88
N ALA A 54 6.43 -8.38 -8.68
CA ALA A 54 5.14 -8.96 -8.30
C ALA A 54 4.04 -7.88 -8.24
N VAL A 55 4.37 -6.71 -7.71
CA VAL A 55 3.43 -5.57 -7.65
C VAL A 55 3.17 -5.02 -9.05
N VAL A 56 4.19 -4.88 -9.91
CA VAL A 56 4.00 -4.52 -11.32
C VAL A 56 3.02 -5.48 -12.00
N ALA A 57 3.21 -6.79 -11.81
CA ALA A 57 2.32 -7.80 -12.40
C ALA A 57 0.87 -7.70 -11.88
N LEU A 58 0.68 -7.33 -10.61
CA LEU A 58 -0.63 -7.06 -10.03
C LEU A 58 -1.26 -5.80 -10.61
N PHE A 59 -0.53 -4.68 -10.70
CA PHE A 59 -1.05 -3.43 -11.27
C PHE A 59 -1.44 -3.60 -12.75
N VAL A 60 -0.62 -4.31 -13.54
CA VAL A 60 -0.99 -4.70 -14.91
C VAL A 60 -2.28 -5.52 -14.94
N GLY A 61 -2.45 -6.45 -13.99
CA GLY A 61 -3.68 -7.22 -13.84
C GLY A 61 -4.87 -6.36 -13.43
N SER A 62 -4.70 -5.43 -12.49
CA SER A 62 -5.75 -4.53 -12.01
C SER A 62 -6.23 -3.59 -13.12
N LYS A 63 -5.33 -3.14 -14.01
CA LYS A 63 -5.69 -2.41 -15.24
C LYS A 63 -6.66 -3.18 -16.14
N ALA A 64 -6.49 -4.49 -16.23
CA ALA A 64 -7.34 -5.38 -17.03
C ALA A 64 -8.56 -5.93 -16.25
N SER A 65 -8.76 -5.49 -15.00
CA SER A 65 -9.76 -6.07 -14.08
C SER A 65 -9.57 -7.57 -13.81
N GLU A 66 -8.31 -8.02 -13.82
CA GLU A 66 -7.89 -9.41 -13.65
C GLU A 66 -7.10 -9.65 -12.35
N ALA A 67 -6.89 -8.61 -11.54
CA ALA A 67 -6.25 -8.73 -10.24
C ALA A 67 -7.01 -7.96 -9.17
N TYR A 68 -6.94 -8.49 -7.95
CA TYR A 68 -7.53 -7.92 -6.75
C TYR A 68 -6.48 -7.90 -5.64
N ILE A 69 -6.37 -6.77 -4.95
CA ILE A 69 -5.53 -6.58 -3.77
C ILE A 69 -6.49 -6.24 -2.64
N ASN A 70 -6.45 -6.98 -1.53
CA ASN A 70 -7.33 -6.74 -0.39
C ASN A 70 -6.77 -5.65 0.55
N ALA A 71 -7.48 -5.32 1.62
CA ALA A 71 -7.06 -4.33 2.62
C ALA A 71 -5.65 -4.61 3.19
N ASP A 72 -5.31 -5.86 3.51
CA ASP A 72 -3.99 -6.23 4.04
C ASP A 72 -2.88 -6.02 2.99
N GLY A 73 -3.17 -6.32 1.73
CA GLY A 73 -2.26 -6.09 0.62
C GLY A 73 -1.98 -4.61 0.41
N TRP A 74 -3.03 -3.78 0.42
CA TRP A 74 -2.87 -2.32 0.34
C TRP A 74 -2.12 -1.75 1.53
N GLN A 75 -2.45 -2.17 2.76
CA GLN A 75 -1.70 -1.81 3.96
C GLN A 75 -0.20 -2.10 3.77
N PHE A 76 0.13 -3.34 3.38
CA PHE A 76 1.51 -3.73 3.15
C PHE A 76 2.19 -2.86 2.08
N LEU A 77 1.51 -2.58 0.97
CA LEU A 77 2.06 -1.78 -0.12
C LEU A 77 2.41 -0.35 0.32
N PHE A 78 1.51 0.31 1.04
CA PHE A 78 1.75 1.66 1.56
C PHE A 78 2.84 1.67 2.64
N GLU A 79 2.85 0.70 3.57
CA GLU A 79 3.87 0.64 4.62
C GLU A 79 5.27 0.30 4.07
N TYR A 80 5.36 -0.57 3.06
CA TYR A 80 6.63 -1.08 2.55
C TYR A 80 7.27 -0.17 1.49
N TYR A 81 6.47 0.35 0.56
CA TYR A 81 6.97 1.19 -0.55
C TYR A 81 6.75 2.68 -0.33
N GLY A 82 5.73 3.06 0.46
CA GLY A 82 5.23 4.43 0.49
C GLY A 82 4.65 4.88 -0.87
N ILE A 83 4.10 6.09 -0.89
CA ILE A 83 3.46 6.65 -2.09
C ILE A 83 4.47 6.77 -3.26
N GLY A 84 5.65 7.34 -3.01
CA GLY A 84 6.69 7.50 -4.04
C GLY A 84 7.16 6.17 -4.64
N GLY A 85 7.35 5.13 -3.81
CA GLY A 85 7.73 3.81 -4.29
C GLY A 85 6.63 3.13 -5.11
N LEU A 86 5.36 3.34 -4.75
CA LEU A 86 4.22 2.86 -5.54
C LEU A 86 4.09 3.62 -6.87
N HIS A 87 4.44 4.90 -6.91
CA HIS A 87 4.49 5.68 -8.14
C HIS A 87 5.57 5.15 -9.09
N GLU A 88 6.79 4.88 -8.60
CA GLU A 88 7.83 4.22 -9.43
C GLU A 88 7.33 2.90 -10.03
N ILE A 89 6.65 2.07 -9.23
CA ILE A 89 6.10 0.80 -9.69
C ILE A 89 5.02 1.03 -10.76
N ASP A 90 4.15 2.01 -10.57
CA ASP A 90 3.08 2.34 -11.50
C ASP A 90 3.59 2.93 -12.82
N THR A 91 4.65 3.72 -12.80
CA THR A 91 5.28 4.22 -14.04
C THR A 91 5.77 3.08 -14.95
N ILE A 92 6.08 1.91 -14.38
CA ILE A 92 6.47 0.69 -15.11
C ILE A 92 5.24 -0.10 -15.55
N SER A 93 4.23 -0.25 -14.68
CA SER A 93 3.02 -1.04 -14.97
C SER A 93 2.08 -0.33 -15.96
N GLY A 94 2.11 1.01 -15.95
CA GLY A 94 1.20 1.90 -16.67
C GLY A 94 -0.26 1.69 -16.30
N TRP A 95 -0.57 1.41 -15.02
CA TRP A 95 -1.95 1.19 -14.60
C TRP A 95 -2.73 2.50 -14.50
N LEU A 96 -2.26 3.47 -13.70
CA LEU A 96 -2.93 4.76 -13.56
C LEU A 96 -2.34 5.77 -14.55
N VAL A 97 -2.99 5.91 -15.72
CA VAL A 97 -2.60 6.94 -16.71
C VAL A 97 -3.36 8.23 -16.40
N VAL A 98 -2.65 9.22 -15.85
CA VAL A 98 -3.12 10.56 -15.51
C VAL A 98 -2.03 11.59 -15.77
N ASP A 99 -2.43 12.85 -15.95
CA ASP A 99 -1.53 13.95 -16.32
C ASP A 99 -1.01 14.74 -15.11
N ASP A 100 -1.59 14.53 -13.92
CA ASP A 100 -1.29 15.25 -12.69
C ASP A 100 -0.98 14.30 -11.53
N GLU A 101 -0.02 14.70 -10.69
CA GLU A 101 0.45 13.95 -9.53
C GLU A 101 -0.64 13.82 -8.46
N GLY A 102 -1.36 14.90 -8.19
CA GLY A 102 -2.47 14.90 -7.24
C GLY A 102 -3.59 13.97 -7.69
N GLU A 103 -3.91 13.95 -8.99
CA GLU A 103 -4.87 12.99 -9.56
C GLU A 103 -4.40 11.55 -9.40
N TRP A 104 -3.10 11.30 -9.60
CA TRP A 104 -2.50 9.97 -9.42
C TRP A 104 -2.64 9.49 -7.98
N ILE A 105 -2.29 10.33 -7.00
CA ILE A 105 -2.40 10.01 -5.58
C ILE A 105 -3.86 9.77 -5.20
N SER A 106 -4.78 10.66 -5.62
CA SER A 106 -6.22 10.49 -5.37
C SER A 106 -6.75 9.16 -5.90
N ARG A 107 -6.36 8.74 -7.12
CA ARG A 107 -6.76 7.44 -7.67
C ARG A 107 -6.16 6.26 -6.90
N LEU A 108 -4.90 6.34 -6.51
CA LEU A 108 -4.25 5.30 -5.72
C LEU A 108 -4.96 5.11 -4.37
N VAL A 109 -5.23 6.22 -3.67
CA VAL A 109 -5.96 6.23 -2.39
C VAL A 109 -7.38 5.69 -2.59
N TYR A 110 -8.07 6.09 -3.66
CA TYR A 110 -9.40 5.58 -3.98
C TYR A 110 -9.44 4.05 -4.14
N PHE A 111 -8.50 3.45 -4.87
CA PHE A 111 -8.47 1.98 -5.02
C PHE A 111 -8.15 1.26 -3.70
N SER A 112 -7.30 1.85 -2.87
CA SER A 112 -7.04 1.35 -1.52
C SER A 112 -8.29 1.39 -0.63
N LEU A 113 -9.02 2.52 -0.66
CA LEU A 113 -10.25 2.71 0.11
C LEU A 113 -11.32 1.70 -0.32
N LEU A 114 -11.51 1.49 -1.64
CA LEU A 114 -12.43 0.48 -2.17
C LEU A 114 -12.07 -0.94 -1.72
N ALA A 115 -10.80 -1.21 -1.47
CA ALA A 115 -10.34 -2.51 -0.95
C ALA A 115 -10.44 -2.62 0.57
N GLY A 116 -10.86 -1.55 1.26
CA GLY A 116 -11.07 -1.52 2.71
C GLY A 116 -9.88 -1.02 3.53
N TYR A 117 -8.92 -0.32 2.92
CA TYR A 117 -7.79 0.30 3.61
C TYR A 117 -7.72 1.81 3.34
N ASN A 118 -7.77 2.60 4.40
CA ASN A 118 -7.53 4.05 4.36
C ASN A 118 -6.05 4.34 4.64
N PRO A 119 -5.25 4.71 3.61
CA PRO A 119 -3.82 4.92 3.76
C PRO A 119 -3.48 6.27 4.44
N ILE A 120 -4.44 7.18 4.58
CA ILE A 120 -4.21 8.49 5.23
C ILE A 120 -4.10 8.31 6.74
N ASP A 121 -5.00 7.51 7.31
CA ASP A 121 -5.06 7.26 8.75
C ASP A 121 -4.39 5.94 9.16
N GLY A 122 -4.08 5.07 8.18
CA GLY A 122 -3.55 3.73 8.45
C GLY A 122 -4.61 2.77 9.02
N GLU A 123 -5.87 2.94 8.65
CA GLU A 123 -7.01 2.22 9.21
C GLU A 123 -7.68 1.30 8.18
N LYS A 124 -8.29 0.20 8.66
CA LYS A 124 -9.15 -0.67 7.86
C LYS A 124 -10.61 -0.38 8.13
N GLY A 125 -11.46 -0.67 7.16
CA GLY A 125 -12.88 -0.35 7.25
C GLY A 125 -13.57 -0.44 5.90
N ASP A 126 -14.76 0.16 5.83
CA ASP A 126 -15.59 0.20 4.62
C ASP A 126 -15.67 1.63 4.08
N TYR A 127 -15.37 1.80 2.80
CA TYR A 127 -15.52 3.07 2.09
C TYR A 127 -16.78 3.06 1.23
N ASP A 128 -17.60 4.10 1.38
CA ASP A 128 -18.75 4.37 0.53
C ASP A 128 -18.40 5.45 -0.50
N PRO A 129 -18.23 5.10 -1.79
CA PRO A 129 -17.86 6.07 -2.83
C PRO A 129 -18.97 7.08 -3.16
N ASP A 130 -20.24 6.76 -2.87
CA ASP A 130 -21.35 7.67 -3.17
C ASP A 130 -21.43 8.80 -2.15
N SER A 131 -21.15 8.51 -0.88
CA SER A 131 -21.14 9.52 0.18
C SER A 131 -19.76 10.08 0.49
N GLY A 132 -18.68 9.41 0.09
CA GLY A 132 -17.30 9.74 0.43
C GLY A 132 -16.89 9.34 1.85
N LYS A 133 -17.73 8.56 2.56
CA LYS A 133 -17.52 8.20 3.97
C LYS A 133 -16.66 6.96 4.10
N PHE A 134 -15.75 6.99 5.07
CA PHE A 134 -15.04 5.81 5.54
C PHE A 134 -15.52 5.45 6.94
N ILE A 135 -15.83 4.18 7.16
CA ILE A 135 -16.26 3.65 8.46
C ILE A 135 -15.19 2.66 8.92
N SER A 136 -14.43 3.00 9.95
CA SER A 136 -13.39 2.11 10.48
C SER A 136 -14.00 0.83 11.08
N LEU A 137 -13.19 -0.21 11.28
CA LEU A 137 -13.64 -1.45 11.94
C LEU A 137 -14.18 -1.23 13.36
N GLU A 138 -13.76 -0.14 14.03
CA GLU A 138 -14.25 0.30 15.33
C GLU A 138 -15.57 1.11 15.24
N GLY A 139 -16.05 1.38 14.03
CA GLY A 139 -17.29 2.11 13.76
C GLY A 139 -17.14 3.63 13.71
N PHE A 140 -15.91 4.16 13.66
CA PHE A 140 -15.70 5.59 13.50
C PHE A 140 -15.96 6.02 12.06
N VAL A 141 -16.82 7.02 11.88
CA VAL A 141 -17.17 7.56 10.57
C VAL A 141 -16.31 8.80 10.29
N LYS A 142 -15.65 8.82 9.14
CA LYS A 142 -14.83 9.94 8.67
C LYS A 142 -15.21 10.34 7.26
N MET A 143 -15.00 11.62 6.96
CA MET A 143 -15.13 12.17 5.62
C MET A 143 -13.77 12.19 4.96
N ILE A 144 -13.66 11.61 3.76
CA ILE A 144 -12.41 11.67 3.00
C ILE A 144 -12.27 13.07 2.41
N ASP A 145 -11.18 13.75 2.80
CA ASP A 145 -10.82 15.07 2.27
C ASP A 145 -10.06 14.91 0.96
N TRP A 146 -10.81 14.84 -0.14
CA TRP A 146 -10.24 14.66 -1.48
C TRP A 146 -9.40 15.85 -1.94
N ASP A 147 -9.70 17.07 -1.47
CA ASP A 147 -8.92 18.26 -1.79
C ASP A 147 -7.54 18.18 -1.12
N ALA A 148 -7.49 17.78 0.16
CA ALA A 148 -6.24 17.55 0.87
C ALA A 148 -5.41 16.42 0.24
N ILE A 149 -6.05 15.31 -0.16
CA ILE A 149 -5.36 14.19 -0.84
C ILE A 149 -4.78 14.64 -2.18
N HIS A 150 -5.52 15.43 -2.95
CA HIS A 150 -5.08 15.94 -4.25
C HIS A 150 -3.89 16.92 -4.13
N GLN A 151 -3.75 17.59 -2.99
CA GLN A 151 -2.63 18.49 -2.68
C GLN A 151 -1.37 17.75 -2.18
N MET A 152 -1.45 16.45 -1.90
CA MET A 152 -0.30 15.66 -1.45
C MET A 152 0.78 15.60 -2.52
N ARG A 153 2.04 15.44 -2.09
CA ARG A 153 3.19 15.22 -2.97
C ARG A 153 3.81 13.85 -2.79
N LEU A 154 4.44 13.33 -3.86
CA LEU A 154 5.15 12.05 -3.84
C LEU A 154 6.32 12.01 -2.86
N ASP A 155 6.91 13.17 -2.55
CA ASP A 155 8.01 13.31 -1.59
C ASP A 155 7.53 13.48 -0.12
N GLY A 156 6.21 13.50 0.10
CA GLY A 156 5.59 13.64 1.42
C GLY A 156 5.57 15.07 1.96
N SER A 157 5.85 16.09 1.13
CA SER A 157 5.69 17.49 1.50
C SER A 157 4.29 18.03 1.15
N SER A 158 3.76 18.94 1.97
CA SER A 158 2.62 19.80 1.64
C SER A 158 3.13 21.23 1.54
N GLU A 159 2.62 22.03 0.60
CA GLU A 159 2.94 23.47 0.53
C GLU A 159 2.34 24.17 1.76
N ASP A 160 3.22 24.62 2.66
CA ASP A 160 2.90 25.49 3.80
C ASP A 160 2.50 26.92 3.36
#